data_AF-A0A379Y1R7-F1
#
_entry.id   AF-A0A379Y1R7-F1
#
_cell.length_a   1.000
_cell.length_b   1.000
_cell.length_c   1.000
_cell.angle_alpha   90.00
_cell.angle_beta   90.00
_cell.angle_gamma   90.00
#
_symmetry.space_group_name_H-M   'P 1'
#
loop_
_entity.id
_entity.type
_entity.pdbx_description
1 polymer ?
#
loop_
_entity_poly.entity_id
_entity_poly.type
_entity_poly.pdbx_seq_one_letter_code
_entity_poly.pdbx_strand_id
1 'polypeptide(L)' 'MKGTVFSVALNHRSQLDAWDQAFHQPPYQTPPKTPVWFIKPRNTHLANGGGDPVSGR' A
#
# COMPACT_ATOMS: atom_id res chain seq x y z
N MET A 1 18.95 7.15 2.14
CA MET A 1 19.13 6.10 1.11
C MET A 1 18.70 6.66 -0.24
N LYS A 2 19.40 6.35 -1.35
CA LYS A 2 19.09 6.81 -2.73
C LYS A 2 18.70 5.64 -3.67
N GLY A 3 18.00 4.64 -3.15
CA GLY A 3 17.54 3.48 -3.93
C GLY A 3 16.03 3.48 -4.16
N THR A 4 15.56 2.57 -5.01
CA THR A 4 14.13 2.29 -5.20
C THR A 4 13.54 1.72 -3.91
N VAL A 5 12.41 2.28 -3.46
CA VAL A 5 11.71 1.79 -2.27
C VAL A 5 10.59 0.86 -2.71
N PHE A 6 10.81 -0.44 -2.51
CA PHE A 6 9.79 -1.46 -2.68
C PHE A 6 8.94 -1.58 -1.42
N SER A 7 7.66 -1.86 -1.59
CA SER A 7 6.72 -2.03 -0.49
C SER A 7 5.62 -3.01 -0.87
N VAL A 8 4.98 -3.61 0.14
CA VAL A 8 3.91 -4.59 -0.02
C VAL A 8 2.65 -4.11 0.68
N ALA A 9 1.53 -4.12 -0.04
CA ALA A 9 0.20 -3.85 0.50
C ALA A 9 -0.48 -5.16 0.94
N LEU A 10 -1.53 -5.06 1.77
CA LEU A 10 -2.32 -6.21 2.22
C LEU A 10 -1.48 -7.30 2.93
N ASN A 11 -0.40 -6.90 3.60
CA ASN A 11 0.53 -7.81 4.29
C ASN A 11 0.26 -7.94 5.80
N HIS A 12 -0.85 -7.39 6.28
CA HIS A 12 -1.27 -7.52 7.67
C HIS A 12 -2.57 -8.31 7.76
N ARG A 13 -2.64 -9.29 8.67
CA ARG A 13 -3.76 -10.24 8.74
C ARG A 13 -5.10 -9.54 9.00
N SER A 14 -5.12 -8.57 9.92
CA SER A 14 -6.36 -7.81 10.19
C SER A 14 -6.87 -7.03 8.98
N GLN A 15 -5.98 -6.61 8.06
CA GLN A 15 -6.40 -5.94 6.83
C GLN A 15 -7.03 -6.94 5.86
N LEU A 16 -6.51 -8.17 5.78
CA LEU A 16 -7.11 -9.23 4.99
C LEU A 16 -8.48 -9.61 5.54
N ASP A 17 -8.60 -9.79 6.86
CA ASP A 17 -9.88 -10.15 7.50
C ASP A 17 -10.93 -9.03 7.32
N ALA A 18 -10.51 -7.76 7.42
CA ALA A 18 -11.41 -6.62 7.22
C ALA A 18 -11.91 -6.48 5.76
N TRP A 19 -11.15 -6.96 4.78
CA TRP A 19 -11.47 -6.86 3.35
C TRP A 19 -12.01 -8.17 2.74
N ASP A 20 -12.10 -9.24 3.52
CA ASP A 20 -12.38 -10.60 3.05
C ASP A 20 -13.63 -10.67 2.15
N GLN A 21 -14.78 -10.17 2.63
CA GLN A 21 -15.99 -10.14 1.82
C GLN A 21 -15.83 -9.36 0.52
N ALA A 22 -15.13 -8.23 0.55
CA ALA A 22 -14.92 -7.41 -0.64
C ALA A 22 -14.09 -8.15 -1.68
N PHE A 23 -13.06 -8.91 -1.26
CA PHE A 23 -12.22 -9.68 -2.19
C PHE A 23 -12.97 -10.74 -2.99
N HIS A 24 -14.13 -11.20 -2.52
CA HIS A 24 -14.97 -12.16 -3.23
C HIS A 24 -16.00 -11.51 -4.17
N GLN A 25 -16.10 -10.18 -4.19
CA GLN A 25 -16.99 -9.44 -5.09
C GLN A 25 -16.22 -8.83 -6.28
N PRO A 26 -16.88 -8.49 -7.39
CA PRO A 26 -16.27 -7.67 -8.43
C PRO A 26 -15.77 -6.32 -7.85
N PRO A 27 -14.60 -5.82 -8.28
CA PRO A 27 -13.74 -6.31 -9.37
C PRO A 27 -12.71 -7.40 -8.96
N TYR A 28 -12.66 -7.83 -7.70
CA TYR A 28 -11.58 -8.67 -7.16
C TYR A 28 -11.79 -10.17 -7.40
N GLN A 29 -13.00 -10.67 -7.13
CA GLN A 29 -13.46 -12.06 -7.28
C GLN A 29 -12.76 -13.11 -6.39
N THR A 30 -11.45 -13.00 -6.17
CA THR A 30 -10.69 -13.85 -5.25
C THR A 30 -9.67 -13.03 -4.46
N PRO A 31 -9.37 -13.39 -3.19
CA PRO A 31 -8.29 -12.78 -2.43
C PRO A 31 -6.92 -12.87 -3.13
N PRO A 32 -5.98 -11.95 -2.83
CA PRO A 32 -4.64 -11.99 -3.41
C PRO A 32 -3.93 -13.32 -3.14
N LYS A 33 -3.45 -13.96 -4.21
CA LYS A 33 -2.71 -15.24 -4.14
C LYS A 33 -1.20 -15.06 -4.05
N THR A 34 -0.72 -13.84 -4.33
CA THR A 34 0.69 -13.45 -4.30
C THR A 34 0.81 -12.06 -3.67
N PRO A 35 2.02 -11.63 -3.25
CA PRO A 35 2.19 -10.32 -2.63
C PRO A 35 1.76 -9.18 -3.56
N VAL A 36 1.05 -8.20 -2.99
CA VAL A 36 0.60 -7.01 -3.73
C VAL A 36 1.67 -5.92 -3.62
N TRP A 37 2.49 -5.78 -4.66
CA TRP A 37 3.63 -4.88 -4.67
C TRP A 37 3.26 -3.44 -5.05
N PHE A 38 3.97 -2.48 -4.46
CA PHE A 38 3.99 -1.10 -4.92
C PHE A 38 5.37 -0.45 -4.69
N ILE A 39 5.61 0.67 -5.38
CA ILE A 39 6.85 1.44 -5.30
C ILE A 39 6.52 2.81 -4.72
N LYS A 40 7.35 3.29 -3.78
CA LYS A 40 7.33 4.69 -3.35
C LYS A 40 8.31 5.49 -4.23
N PRO A 41 7.82 6.37 -5.13
CA PRO A 41 8.70 7.11 -6.02
C PRO A 41 9.48 8.19 -5.26
N ARG A 42 10.56 8.68 -5.87
CA ARG A 42 11.51 9.61 -5.22
C ARG A 42 10.86 10.83 -4.59
N ASN A 43 9.79 11.37 -5.18
CA ASN A 43 9.11 12.56 -4.68
C ASN A 43 8.32 12.33 -3.37
N THR A 44 8.13 11.08 -2.94
CA THR A 44 7.48 10.77 -1.65
C THR A 44 8.49 10.56 -0.52
N HIS A 45 9.78 10.72 -0.77
CA HIS A 45 10.81 10.53 0.24
C HIS A 45 10.92 11.78 1.11
N LEU A 46 10.75 11.60 2.42
CA LEU A 46 10.95 12.64 3.42
C LEU A 46 12.02 12.21 4.41
N ALA A 47 12.77 13.17 4.93
CA ALA A 47 13.67 12.93 6.07
C ALA A 47 12.84 12.75 7.34
N ASN A 48 13.42 12.12 8.36
CA ASN A 48 12.78 12.06 9.67
C ASN A 48 12.50 13.50 10.18
N GLY A 49 11.26 13.76 10.63
CA GLY A 49 10.81 15.10 11.00
C GLY A 49 10.50 16.05 9.82
N GLY A 50 10.57 15.58 8.57
CA GLY A 50 10.08 16.32 7.41
C GLY A 50 8.56 16.43 7.45
N GLY A 51 8.02 17.62 7.17
CA GLY A 51 6.57 17.82 7.14
C GLY A 51 5.93 17.10 5.95
N ASP A 52 4.87 16.34 6.20
CA ASP A 52 4.05 15.73 5.17
C ASP A 52 3.19 16.81 4.49
N PRO A 53 3.40 17.13 3.20
CA PRO A 53 2.57 18.11 2.51
C PRO A 53 1.16 17.56 2.35
N VAL A 54 0.18 18.25 2.94
CA VAL A 54 -1.24 17.90 2.83
C VAL A 54 -1.80 18.48 1.53
N SER A 55 -2.47 17.65 0.73
CA SER A 55 -3.25 18.14 -0.41
C SER A 55 -4.47 18.90 0.11
N GLY A 56 -4.53 20.22 -0.14
CA GLY A 56 -5.62 21.09 0.28
C GLY A 56 -6.80 21.19 -0.69
N ARG A 57 -6.96 20.21 -1.58
CA ARG A 57 -8.18 20.06 -2.39
C ARG A 57 -9.25 19.32 -1.61
#